data_AF-A0A1H9VLI6-F1
#
_entry.id   AF-A0A1H9VLI6-F1
#
_cell.length_a   1.000
_cell.length_b   1.000
_cell.length_c   1.000
_cell.angle_alpha   90.00
_cell.angle_beta   90.00
_cell.angle_gamma   90.00
#
_symmetry.space_group_name_H-M   'P 1'
#
loop_
_entity.id
_entity.type
_entity.pdbx_description
1 polymer ?
#
loop_
_entity_poly.entity_id
_entity_poly.type
_entity_poly.pdbx_seq_one_letter_code
_entity_poly.pdbx_strand_id
1 'polypeptide(L)'
;MEDFLITYHRKSGEAHVRRFTNPHLALEWRMALEMQHTGPHEEVAYICSDSLENLKRSHSRYLMRGNATIEDVDEKSSIPDSLTRYARGS
;
A
#
# COMPACT_ATOMS: atom_id res chain seq x y z
N MET A 1 15.58 -6.77 0.31
CA MET A 1 14.17 -7.13 0.56
C MET A 1 13.39 -5.83 0.49
N GLU A 2 12.27 -5.83 -0.21
CA GLU A 2 11.44 -4.65 -0.44
C GLU A 2 10.10 -4.81 0.29
N ASP A 3 9.52 -3.69 0.69
CA ASP A 3 8.24 -3.63 1.36
C ASP A 3 7.18 -3.16 0.39
N PHE A 4 6.08 -3.90 0.29
CA PHE A 4 4.97 -3.57 -0.60
C PHE A 4 3.71 -3.34 0.20
N LEU A 5 3.07 -2.19 -0.03
CA LEU A 5 1.79 -1.84 0.54
C LEU A 5 0.75 -1.82 -0.57
N ILE A 6 -0.28 -2.64 -0.44
CA ILE A 6 -1.34 -2.79 -1.43
C ILE A 6 -2.63 -2.27 -0.83
N THR A 7 -3.19 -1.22 -1.45
CA THR A 7 -4.58 -0.83 -1.24
C THR A 7 -5.42 -1.48 -2.34
N TYR A 8 -6.38 -2.32 -1.97
CA TYR A 8 -7.22 -3.04 -2.91
C TYR A 8 -8.71 -2.76 -2.67
N HIS A 9 -9.41 -2.36 -3.73
CA HIS A 9 -10.85 -2.13 -3.68
C HIS A 9 -11.59 -3.36 -4.23
N ARG A 10 -12.22 -4.15 -3.35
CA ARG A 10 -12.86 -5.44 -3.67
C ARG A 10 -13.93 -5.37 -4.76
N LYS A 11 -14.71 -4.28 -4.80
CA LYS A 11 -15.81 -4.12 -5.77
C LYS A 11 -15.29 -3.81 -7.17
N SER A 12 -14.37 -2.85 -7.28
CA SER A 12 -13.84 -2.40 -8.56
C SER A 12 -12.74 -3.35 -9.06
N GLY A 13 -11.99 -3.95 -8.15
CA GLY A 13 -10.77 -4.68 -8.45
C GLY A 13 -9.56 -3.78 -8.66
N GLU A 14 -9.68 -2.48 -8.35
CA GLU A 14 -8.59 -1.53 -8.39
C GLU A 14 -7.57 -1.86 -7.30
N ALA A 15 -6.31 -1.87 -7.68
CA ALA A 15 -5.19 -2.08 -6.78
C ALA A 15 -4.20 -0.95 -6.92
N HIS A 16 -3.69 -0.47 -5.80
CA HIS A 16 -2.60 0.48 -5.77
C HIS A 16 -1.49 -0.10 -4.93
N VAL A 17 -0.35 -0.36 -5.57
CA VAL A 17 0.82 -1.00 -5.00
C VAL A 17 1.89 0.05 -4.81
N ARG A 18 2.29 0.30 -3.57
CA ARG A 18 3.40 1.17 -3.22
C ARG A 18 4.58 0.32 -2.81
N ARG A 19 5.73 0.55 -3.43
CA ARG A 19 7.00 -0.09 -3.11
C ARG A 19 7.83 0.83 -2.23
N PHE A 20 8.40 0.28 -1.18
CA PHE A 20 9.24 0.98 -0.23
C PHE A 20 10.57 0.26 -0.09
N THR A 21 11.65 1.04 -0.08
CA THR A 21 12.99 0.58 0.29
C THR A 21 13.27 0.80 1.78
N ASN A 22 12.43 1.60 2.47
CA ASN A 22 12.52 1.88 3.90
C ASN A 22 11.32 1.27 4.66
N PRO A 23 11.55 0.27 5.55
CA PRO A 23 10.49 -0.41 6.27
C PRO A 23 9.77 0.50 7.27
N HIS A 24 10.45 1.49 7.85
CA HIS A 24 9.82 2.46 8.76
C HIS A 24 8.77 3.29 8.03
N LEU A 25 9.12 3.79 6.83
CA LEU A 25 8.20 4.55 6.00
C LEU A 25 7.00 3.68 5.59
N ALA A 26 7.23 2.42 5.19
CA ALA A 26 6.16 1.50 4.84
C ALA A 26 5.16 1.29 5.98
N LEU A 27 5.64 1.21 7.22
CA LEU A 27 4.80 1.06 8.40
C LEU A 27 3.98 2.32 8.70
N GLU A 28 4.57 3.51 8.59
CA GLU A 28 3.84 4.77 8.77
C GLU A 28 2.73 4.94 7.73
N TRP A 29 3.02 4.64 6.45
CA TRP A 29 2.03 4.65 5.38
C TRP A 29 0.91 3.64 5.64
N ARG A 30 1.26 2.44 6.10
CA ARG A 30 0.27 1.41 6.45
C ARG A 30 -0.70 1.92 7.52
N MET A 31 -0.19 2.47 8.62
CA MET A 31 -1.03 3.00 9.69
C MET A 31 -1.96 4.11 9.18
N ALA A 32 -1.41 5.04 8.40
CA ALA A 32 -2.19 6.16 7.84
C ALA A 32 -3.30 5.69 6.88
N LEU A 33 -3.05 4.63 6.09
CA LEU A 33 -4.05 4.00 5.23
C LEU A 33 -5.10 3.26 6.05
N GLU A 34 -4.69 2.41 7.01
CA GLU A 34 -5.63 1.67 7.87
C GLU A 34 -6.58 2.63 8.64
N MET A 35 -6.12 3.82 9.01
CA MET A 35 -6.97 4.84 9.65
C MET A 35 -8.01 5.47 8.71
N GLN A 36 -7.73 5.56 7.40
CA GLN A 36 -8.65 6.15 6.43
C GLN A 36 -9.59 5.12 5.79
N HIS A 37 -9.11 3.90 5.57
CA HIS A 37 -9.88 2.82 5.00
C HIS A 37 -10.76 2.18 6.08
N THR A 38 -11.90 2.83 6.35
CA THR A 38 -12.93 2.33 7.29
C THR A 38 -14.03 1.50 6.62
N GLY A 39 -13.98 1.36 5.28
CA GLY A 39 -15.02 0.71 4.49
C GLY A 39 -14.85 -0.81 4.34
N PRO A 40 -15.95 -1.59 4.22
CA PRO A 40 -15.91 -3.05 4.05
C PRO A 40 -15.37 -3.51 2.68
N HIS A 41 -15.18 -2.57 1.75
CA HIS A 41 -14.80 -2.83 0.36
C HIS A 41 -13.33 -2.53 0.08
N GLU A 42 -12.60 -1.97 1.04
CA GLU A 42 -11.19 -1.61 0.90
C GLU A 42 -10.34 -2.52 1.79
N GLU A 43 -9.22 -2.99 1.25
CA GLU A 43 -8.24 -3.82 1.93
C GLU A 43 -6.88 -3.16 1.87
N VAL A 44 -6.18 -3.09 3.01
CA VAL A 44 -4.77 -2.71 3.06
C VAL A 44 -3.97 -3.96 3.40
N ALA A 45 -3.05 -4.35 2.52
CA ALA A 45 -2.17 -5.50 2.72
C ALA A 45 -0.71 -5.06 2.69
N TYR A 46 0.06 -5.48 3.68
CA TYR A 46 1.50 -5.26 3.76
C TYR A 46 2.23 -6.58 3.51
N ILE A 47 3.13 -6.58 2.53
CA ILE A 47 3.82 -7.78 2.06
C ILE A 47 5.30 -7.45 1.86
N CYS A 48 6.17 -8.18 2.54
CA CYS A 48 7.60 -8.17 2.26
C CYS A 48 7.89 -9.15 1.12
N SER A 49 8.63 -8.71 0.11
CA SER A 49 9.06 -9.57 -0.99
C SER A 49 10.41 -9.14 -1.55
N ASP A 50 11.12 -10.05 -2.19
CA ASP A 50 12.42 -9.75 -2.79
C ASP A 50 12.34 -8.87 -4.05
N SER A 51 11.19 -8.89 -4.74
CA SER A 51 10.96 -8.13 -5.97
C SER A 51 9.47 -8.06 -6.32
N LEU A 52 9.09 -7.06 -7.12
CA LEU A 52 7.73 -6.91 -7.65
C LEU A 52 7.26 -8.15 -8.44
N GLU A 53 8.14 -8.81 -9.20
CA GLU A 53 7.79 -10.06 -9.90
C GLU A 53 7.41 -11.19 -8.92
N ASN A 54 8.12 -11.29 -7.79
CA ASN A 54 7.84 -12.30 -6.78
C ASN A 54 6.53 -12.00 -6.04
N LEU A 55 6.24 -10.71 -5.80
CA LEU A 55 4.94 -10.25 -5.31
C LEU A 55 3.81 -10.65 -6.27
N LYS A 56 3.98 -10.40 -7.58
CA LYS A 56 3.02 -10.76 -8.63
C LYS A 56 2.71 -12.26 -8.66
N ARG A 57 3.73 -13.10 -8.44
CA ARG A 57 3.56 -14.56 -8.40
C ARG A 57 2.86 -15.03 -7.12
N SER A 58 3.31 -14.55 -5.97
CA SER A 58 2.82 -15.04 -4.66
C SER A 58 1.47 -14.44 -4.26
N HIS A 59 1.16 -13.22 -4.70
CA HIS A 59 -0.03 -12.45 -4.31
C HIS A 59 -0.81 -11.95 -5.53
N SER A 60 -0.90 -12.80 -6.55
CA SER A 60 -1.52 -12.51 -7.84
C SER A 60 -2.97 -12.00 -7.73
N ARG A 61 -3.72 -12.37 -6.68
CA ARG A 61 -5.09 -11.90 -6.42
C ARG A 61 -5.27 -10.39 -6.56
N TYR A 62 -4.27 -9.60 -6.15
CA TYR A 62 -4.33 -8.14 -6.18
C TYR A 62 -3.97 -7.56 -7.54
N LEU A 63 -3.33 -8.34 -8.40
CA LEU A 63 -2.67 -7.89 -9.62
C LEU A 63 -3.31 -8.49 -10.89
N MET A 64 -4.18 -9.50 -10.73
CA MET A 64 -4.82 -10.25 -11.82
C MET A 64 -5.86 -9.45 -12.62
N ARG A 65 -6.51 -8.44 -12.02
CA ARG A 65 -7.59 -7.70 -12.69
C ARG A 65 -7.12 -6.62 -13.67
N GLY A 66 -5.81 -6.40 -13.82
CA GLY A 66 -5.26 -5.42 -14.76
C GLY A 66 -5.38 -3.96 -14.34
N ASN A 67 -6.07 -3.66 -13.23
CA ASN A 67 -6.28 -2.31 -12.70
C ASN A 67 -5.29 -1.98 -11.57
N ALA A 68 -4.08 -2.54 -11.64
CA ALA A 68 -3.06 -2.33 -10.63
C ALA A 68 -2.12 -1.20 -11.06
N THR A 69 -2.04 -0.16 -10.24
CA THR A 69 -1.04 0.90 -10.36
C THR A 69 0.12 0.62 -9.41
N ILE A 70 1.35 0.86 -9.86
CA ILE A 70 2.56 0.61 -9.07
C ILE A 70 3.33 1.92 -8.95
N GLU A 71 3.61 2.32 -7.71
CA GLU A 71 4.32 3.53 -7.34
C GLU A 71 5.56 3.18 -6.50
N ASP A 72 6.68 3.83 -6.77
CA ASP A 72 7.87 3.75 -5.94
C ASP A 72 7.87 4.92 -4.96
N VAL A 73 7.98 4.63 -3.67
CA VAL A 73 7.95 5.64 -2.61
C VAL A 73 9.35 5.79 -2.03
N ASP A 74 9.99 6.89 -2.41
CA ASP A 74 11.31 7.28 -1.93
C ASP A 74 11.26 7.85 -0.49
N GLU A 75 12.40 7.86 0.22
CA GLU A 75 12.53 8.44 1.57
C GLU A 75 12.12 9.91 1.66
N LYS A 76 12.23 10.67 0.56
CA LYS A 76 11.81 12.07 0.51
C LYS A 76 10.30 12.22 0.34
N SER A 77 9.60 11.15 0.00
CA SER A 77 8.16 11.12 -0.17
C SER A 77 7.50 11.11 1.20
N SER A 78 7.12 12.30 1.67
CA SER A 78 6.33 12.43 2.90
C SER A 78 4.95 11.84 2.70
N ILE A 79 4.39 11.25 3.76
CA ILE A 79 2.97 10.88 3.85
C ILE A 79 2.15 12.10 3.42
N PRO A 80 1.35 12.04 2.34
CA PRO A 80 0.61 13.20 1.87
C PRO A 80 -0.35 13.70 2.95
N ASP A 81 -0.55 15.01 3.05
CA ASP A 81 -1.40 15.67 4.07
C ASP A 81 -2.79 15.04 4.22
N SER A 82 -3.33 14.55 3.09
CA SER A 82 -4.59 13.81 3.03
C SER A 82 -4.61 12.59 3.95
N LEU A 83 -3.47 11.93 4.18
CA LEU A 83 -3.31 10.79 5.08
C LEU A 83 -2.78 11.17 6.47
N THR A 84 -2.24 12.38 6.65
CA THR A 84 -1.60 12.83 7.90
C THR A 84 -2.57 13.48 8.90
N ARG A 85 -3.79 13.86 8.46
CA ARG A 85 -4.75 14.64 9.28
C ARG A 85 -5.24 13.94 10.56
N TYR A 86 -5.00 12.63 10.71
CA TYR A 86 -5.42 11.87 11.89
C TYR A 86 -4.26 11.23 12.68
N ALA A 87 -3.01 11.36 12.21
CA ALA A 87 -1.82 10.89 12.95
C ALA A 87 -1.40 11.86 14.07
N ARG A 88 -1.93 13.09 14.09
CA ARG A 88 -1.80 14.04 15.20
C ARG A 88 -3.12 14.20 15.93
N GLY A 89 -3.55 13.14 16.61
CA GLY A 89 -4.46 13.28 17.74
C GLY A 89 -3.68 13.81 18.95
N SER A 90 -3.97 15.03 19.39
CA SER A 90 -3.75 15.50 20.76
C SER A 90 -4.95 16.35 21.14
#